data_AF-A0A2V6U6Q5-F1
#
_entry.id   AF-A0A2V6U6Q5-F1
#
_cell.length_a   1.000
_cell.length_b   1.000
_cell.length_c   1.000
_cell.angle_alpha   90.00
_cell.angle_beta   90.00
_cell.angle_gamma   90.00
#
_symmetry.space_group_name_H-M   'P 1'
#
loop_
_entity.id
_entity.type
_entity.pdbx_description
1 polymer ?
#
loop_
_entity_poly.entity_id
_entity_poly.type
_entity_poly.pdbx_seq_one_letter_code
_entity_poly.pdbx_strand_id
1 'polypeptide(L)'
;MQRVRPRLDLDRHDLGLRTTPATSHLEPARVEIDVDSGQTRTSCYEDIFAPAGGPREAPTSEWIAQTRDLLAECVIDSTISDTPFTTFCSGGLDSSLITRIARPEIAYHCNYSDPECNETFFAQQVVQGTGIRLFVVNAQESFDLVARLADIVEDFDELSIGSVILPLDDLLAQVKRRYKVILTGTGGDELFAGYARYQLALGECYQDSYRGLYQRMREIASVPDRFEFTHRKGDPSLYRFYRSEVEKTFAAAYEACRSRDDELETMLRFDRRHFLEGLLNIDDKLSGRHSLESRPSLLHQRLVRRVLEVGTATFMRNGDLKPVLRELAAGRVPRPVVHRNDKMGFTTPIGTFVNRASHLIRERLMDSRFSHLYDLRRLNLTAETKFSREVFGLLMLDLWLNRYAVR
;
A
#
# COMPACT_ATOMS: atom_id res chain seq x y z
N MET A 1 23.87 -9.37 18.99
CA MET A 1 23.40 -10.60 18.33
C MET A 1 22.00 -10.95 18.82
N GLN A 2 20.97 -10.48 18.13
CA GLN A 2 19.61 -11.02 18.16
C GLN A 2 19.03 -10.64 16.80
N ARG A 3 19.06 -11.59 15.85
CA ARG A 3 18.40 -11.44 14.56
C ARG A 3 16.91 -11.64 14.81
N VAL A 4 16.12 -10.57 14.67
CA VAL A 4 14.66 -10.67 14.64
C VAL A 4 14.30 -11.43 13.37
N ARG A 5 13.76 -12.64 13.52
CA ARG A 5 13.30 -13.49 12.43
C ARG A 5 11.82 -13.19 12.19
N PRO A 6 11.39 -12.68 11.04
CA PRO A 6 10.04 -12.95 10.56
C PRO A 6 10.08 -14.33 9.89
N ARG A 7 10.13 -15.40 10.69
CA ARG A 7 9.85 -16.75 10.20
C ARG A 7 8.39 -17.04 10.57
N LEU A 8 7.58 -17.37 9.58
CA LEU A 8 6.58 -18.43 9.79
C LEU A 8 7.39 -19.67 10.18
N ASP A 9 7.56 -19.90 11.48
CA ASP A 9 8.31 -21.04 12.04
C ASP A 9 7.45 -22.30 11.86
N LEU A 10 7.33 -22.75 10.61
CA LEU A 10 6.66 -24.00 10.21
C LEU A 10 7.48 -25.24 10.59
N ASP A 11 8.72 -25.03 11.07
CA ASP A 11 9.70 -26.08 11.37
C ASP A 11 9.48 -26.75 12.75
N ARG A 12 8.55 -26.30 13.58
CA ARG A 12 8.32 -26.88 14.92
C ARG A 12 6.99 -27.65 14.99
N HIS A 13 7.08 -28.89 14.49
CA HIS A 13 6.13 -30.01 14.58
C HIS A 13 4.84 -29.94 13.75
N ASP A 14 4.60 -31.05 13.03
CA ASP A 14 3.37 -31.52 12.35
C ASP A 14 2.93 -30.96 10.99
N LEU A 15 3.67 -30.04 10.34
CA LEU A 15 3.26 -29.53 9.02
C LEU A 15 4.03 -30.10 7.81
N GLY A 16 5.15 -30.80 8.03
CA GLY A 16 5.91 -31.46 6.96
C GLY A 16 6.36 -30.52 5.83
N LEU A 17 6.61 -29.25 6.14
CA LEU A 17 7.06 -28.22 5.21
C LEU A 17 8.52 -27.88 5.51
N ARG A 18 9.39 -27.97 4.51
CA ARG A 18 10.77 -27.50 4.57
C ARG A 18 10.87 -26.14 3.87
N THR A 19 11.51 -25.18 4.52
CA THR A 19 11.88 -23.91 3.87
C THR A 19 13.14 -24.11 3.03
N THR A 20 13.22 -23.45 1.87
CA THR A 20 14.44 -23.31 1.07
C THR A 20 15.59 -22.74 1.92
N PRO A 21 16.87 -22.98 1.56
CA PRO A 21 18.01 -22.45 2.32
C PRO A 21 17.84 -20.94 2.57
N ALA A 22 18.05 -20.54 3.83
CA ALA A 22 17.62 -19.26 4.36
C ALA A 22 18.27 -18.05 3.64
N THR A 23 17.60 -17.54 2.61
CA THR A 23 17.80 -16.17 2.12
C THR A 23 17.06 -15.24 3.07
N SER A 24 17.78 -14.37 3.77
CA SER A 24 17.17 -13.37 4.66
C SER A 24 16.91 -12.07 3.91
N HIS A 25 15.69 -11.56 3.99
CA HIS A 25 15.37 -10.19 3.59
C HIS A 25 16.34 -9.22 4.28
N LEU A 26 16.99 -8.35 3.51
CA LEU A 26 17.85 -7.31 4.05
C LEU A 26 16.97 -6.13 4.44
N GLU A 27 16.97 -5.77 5.72
CA GLU A 27 16.33 -4.52 6.13
C GLU A 27 16.95 -3.33 5.38
N PRO A 28 16.14 -2.34 4.95
CA PRO A 28 16.63 -1.18 4.24
C PRO A 28 17.78 -0.47 4.95
N ALA A 29 18.79 -0.05 4.19
CA ALA A 29 19.92 0.76 4.62
C ALA A 29 20.76 0.19 5.79
N ARG A 30 20.97 -1.15 5.83
CA ARG A 30 21.61 -1.82 6.98
C ARG A 30 22.99 -2.47 6.77
N VAL A 31 23.47 -2.64 5.54
CA VAL A 31 24.70 -3.41 5.29
C VAL A 31 25.79 -2.51 4.72
N GLU A 32 26.93 -2.48 5.41
CA GLU A 32 28.18 -1.90 4.92
C GLU A 32 29.15 -3.05 4.62
N ILE A 33 29.83 -2.99 3.48
CA ILE A 33 30.86 -3.95 3.09
C ILE A 33 32.16 -3.18 2.95
N ASP A 34 33.15 -3.52 3.76
CA ASP A 34 34.50 -3.03 3.60
C ASP A 34 35.13 -3.69 2.35
N VAL A 35 35.46 -2.90 1.33
CA VAL A 35 35.89 -3.41 0.02
C VAL A 35 37.26 -4.09 0.08
N ASP A 36 38.13 -3.66 0.98
CA ASP A 36 39.51 -4.17 1.09
C ASP A 36 39.57 -5.50 1.85
N SER A 37 38.77 -5.64 2.91
CA SER A 37 38.75 -6.82 3.78
C SER A 37 37.61 -7.80 3.51
N GLY A 38 36.58 -7.37 2.76
CA GLY A 38 35.34 -8.12 2.58
C GLY A 38 34.49 -8.25 3.85
N GLN A 39 34.84 -7.55 4.93
CA GLN A 39 34.08 -7.60 6.18
C GLN A 39 32.75 -6.88 6.03
N THR A 40 31.68 -7.56 6.44
CA THR A 40 30.33 -6.99 6.46
C THR A 40 30.00 -6.47 7.85
N ARG A 41 29.55 -5.22 7.95
CA ARG A 41 28.95 -4.65 9.16
C ARG A 41 27.46 -4.46 8.94
N THR A 42 26.65 -4.89 9.92
CA THR A 42 25.21 -4.62 9.91
C THR A 42 24.88 -3.50 10.87
N SER A 43 24.68 -2.29 10.35
CA SER A 43 24.21 -1.11 11.07
C SER A 43 23.35 -0.26 10.14
N CYS A 44 22.29 0.35 10.68
CA CYS A 44 21.50 1.31 9.91
C CYS A 44 22.38 2.53 9.60
N TYR A 45 22.76 2.71 8.33
CA TYR A 45 23.57 3.86 7.91
C TYR A 45 22.69 5.07 7.57
N GLU A 46 21.41 4.85 7.25
CA GLU A 46 20.44 5.90 7.00
C GLU A 46 19.01 5.46 7.36
N ASP A 47 18.34 6.23 8.22
CA ASP A 47 16.90 6.10 8.47
C ASP A 47 16.20 7.40 8.08
N ILE A 48 15.59 7.41 6.89
CA ILE A 48 14.90 8.59 6.35
C ILE A 48 13.64 8.95 7.14
N PHE A 49 13.13 8.02 7.97
CA PHE A 49 11.95 8.23 8.82
C PHE A 49 12.30 8.48 10.29
N ALA A 50 13.60 8.55 10.61
CA ALA A 50 14.04 8.92 11.95
C ALA A 50 13.41 10.26 12.36
N PRO A 51 12.97 10.40 13.62
CA PRO A 51 12.42 11.67 14.09
C PRO A 51 13.44 12.79 13.90
N ALA A 52 13.02 13.92 13.33
CA ALA A 52 13.84 15.14 13.35
C ALA A 52 14.19 15.48 14.80
N GLY A 53 15.46 15.74 15.08
CA GLY A 53 15.90 16.15 16.42
C GLY A 53 15.36 17.54 16.75
N GLY A 54 14.63 17.68 17.85
CA GLY A 54 14.08 18.97 18.32
C GLY A 54 12.55 18.98 18.48
N PRO A 55 11.99 20.07 19.01
CA PRO A 55 10.53 20.25 19.09
C PRO A 55 9.94 20.40 17.68
N ARG A 56 8.83 19.72 17.43
CA ARG A 56 8.10 19.82 16.16
C ARG A 56 7.15 21.00 16.20
N GLU A 57 7.42 22.00 15.38
CA GLU A 57 6.62 23.23 15.32
C GLU A 57 5.48 23.11 14.31
N ALA A 58 4.50 24.01 14.43
CA ALA A 58 3.47 24.17 13.41
C ALA A 58 4.06 24.83 12.15
N PRO A 59 3.59 24.47 10.95
CA PRO A 59 4.11 25.06 9.72
C PRO A 59 3.80 26.56 9.67
N THR A 60 4.82 27.37 9.40
CA THR A 60 4.66 28.80 9.06
C THR A 60 4.30 28.96 7.59
N SER A 61 3.79 30.13 7.19
CA SER A 61 3.55 30.44 5.77
C SER A 61 4.82 30.33 4.92
N GLU A 62 5.97 30.67 5.50
CA GLU A 62 7.28 30.50 4.86
C GLU A 62 7.62 29.02 4.67
N TRP A 63 7.40 28.19 5.71
CA TRP A 63 7.59 26.75 5.62
C TRP A 63 6.74 26.15 4.49
N ILE A 64 5.48 26.55 4.38
CA ILE A 64 4.56 26.08 3.33
C ILE A 64 5.08 26.49 1.93
N ALA A 65 5.56 27.72 1.76
CA ALA A 65 6.12 28.17 0.49
C ALA A 65 7.37 27.37 0.09
N GLN A 66 8.34 27.23 1.01
CA GLN A 66 9.57 26.49 0.78
C GLN A 66 9.31 25.00 0.52
N THR A 67 8.42 24.37 1.28
CA THR A 67 8.06 22.95 1.11
C THR A 67 7.33 22.73 -0.21
N ARG A 68 6.52 23.69 -0.66
CA ARG A 68 5.83 23.63 -1.95
C ARG A 68 6.82 23.65 -3.13
N ASP A 69 7.86 24.47 -3.03
CA ASP A 69 8.90 24.55 -4.05
C ASP A 69 9.78 23.30 -4.02
N LEU A 70 10.21 22.85 -2.83
CA LEU A 70 10.96 21.61 -2.65
C LEU A 70 10.19 20.38 -3.18
N LEU A 71 8.89 20.29 -2.93
CA LEU A 71 8.06 19.21 -3.46
C LEU A 71 8.09 19.22 -4.99
N ALA A 72 7.96 20.40 -5.60
CA ALA A 72 8.04 20.52 -7.05
C ALA A 72 9.40 20.08 -7.59
N GLU A 73 10.49 20.52 -6.97
CA GLU A 73 11.85 20.08 -7.30
C GLU A 73 12.00 18.56 -7.19
N CYS A 74 11.57 17.95 -6.08
CA CYS A 74 11.66 16.50 -5.88
C CYS A 74 10.88 15.69 -6.94
N VAL A 75 9.72 16.20 -7.36
CA VAL A 75 8.94 15.56 -8.44
C VAL A 75 9.65 15.74 -9.79
N ILE A 76 10.21 16.91 -10.08
CA ILE A 76 10.97 17.16 -11.33
C ILE A 76 12.24 16.30 -11.36
N ASP A 77 12.97 16.16 -10.26
CA ASP A 77 14.15 15.29 -10.20
C ASP A 77 13.79 13.82 -10.45
N SER A 78 12.58 13.40 -10.04
CA SER A 78 12.06 12.06 -10.34
C SER A 78 11.80 11.83 -11.83
N THR A 79 11.75 12.89 -12.67
CA THR A 79 11.54 12.78 -14.12
C THR A 79 12.82 12.54 -14.93
N ILE A 80 14.00 12.68 -14.32
CA ILE A 80 15.30 12.56 -15.01
C ILE A 80 15.44 11.14 -15.57
N SER A 81 15.40 11.01 -16.90
CA SER A 81 15.54 9.74 -17.61
C SER A 81 15.90 10.00 -19.07
N ASP A 82 16.70 9.12 -19.66
CA ASP A 82 16.98 9.10 -21.11
C ASP A 82 15.79 8.55 -21.92
N THR A 83 14.76 8.06 -21.24
CA THR A 83 13.55 7.50 -21.84
C THR A 83 12.31 8.30 -21.44
N PRO A 84 11.24 8.31 -22.25
CA PRO A 84 9.99 8.94 -21.86
C PRO A 84 9.43 8.36 -20.56
N PHE A 85 8.90 9.24 -19.71
CA PHE A 85 8.20 8.89 -18.48
C PHE A 85 6.70 9.18 -18.58
N THR A 86 5.93 8.60 -17.66
CA THR A 86 4.52 8.89 -17.45
C THR A 86 4.19 9.00 -15.95
N THR A 87 2.94 9.33 -15.63
CA THR A 87 2.42 9.34 -14.25
C THR A 87 1.14 8.51 -14.17
N PHE A 88 0.88 7.97 -12.98
CA PHE A 88 -0.48 7.57 -12.64
C PHE A 88 -1.29 8.79 -12.20
N CYS A 89 -2.53 8.90 -12.69
CA CYS A 89 -3.46 9.97 -12.34
C CYS A 89 -4.78 9.34 -11.89
N SER A 90 -4.94 9.11 -10.58
CA SER A 90 -6.13 8.47 -10.01
C SER A 90 -7.26 9.45 -9.68
N GLY A 91 -7.06 10.76 -9.90
CA GLY A 91 -8.00 11.78 -9.41
C GLY A 91 -7.99 11.95 -7.88
N GLY A 92 -7.00 11.37 -7.20
CA GLY A 92 -6.66 11.65 -5.80
C GLY A 92 -5.60 12.74 -5.68
N LEU A 93 -5.49 13.36 -4.51
CA LEU A 93 -4.62 14.52 -4.28
C LEU A 93 -3.16 14.26 -4.69
N ASP A 94 -2.59 13.14 -4.24
CA ASP A 94 -1.18 12.79 -4.37
C ASP A 94 -0.77 12.62 -5.84
N SER A 95 -1.45 11.71 -6.55
CA SER A 95 -1.20 11.41 -7.95
C SER A 95 -1.52 12.59 -8.87
N SER A 96 -2.53 13.39 -8.50
CA SER A 96 -2.87 14.62 -9.22
C SER A 96 -1.79 15.68 -9.08
N LEU A 97 -1.25 15.86 -7.87
CA LEU A 97 -0.16 16.81 -7.62
C LEU A 97 1.08 16.46 -8.44
N ILE A 98 1.49 15.19 -8.41
CA ILE A 98 2.61 14.68 -9.23
C ILE A 98 2.32 14.91 -10.72
N THR A 99 1.14 14.54 -11.21
CA THR A 99 0.77 14.70 -12.62
C THR A 99 0.83 16.16 -13.06
N ARG A 100 0.35 17.09 -12.22
CA ARG A 100 0.35 18.53 -12.53
C ARG A 100 1.74 19.16 -12.52
N ILE A 101 2.66 18.63 -11.71
CA ILE A 101 4.05 19.11 -11.65
C ILE A 101 4.89 18.49 -12.77
N ALA A 102 4.87 17.16 -12.90
CA ALA A 102 5.69 16.42 -13.87
C ALA A 102 5.22 16.62 -15.32
N ARG A 103 3.93 16.93 -15.53
CA ARG A 103 3.33 17.23 -16.84
C ARG A 103 3.72 16.24 -17.96
N PRO A 104 3.47 14.92 -17.77
CA PRO A 104 3.78 13.94 -18.80
C PRO A 104 2.93 14.19 -20.07
N GLU A 105 3.35 13.63 -21.20
CA GLU A 105 2.57 13.67 -22.44
C GLU A 105 1.21 12.94 -22.28
N ILE A 106 1.25 11.77 -21.62
CA ILE A 106 0.09 10.94 -21.30
C ILE A 106 0.19 10.59 -19.81
N ALA A 107 -0.91 10.72 -19.08
CA ALA A 107 -1.09 10.17 -17.74
C ALA A 107 -2.08 9.00 -17.79
N TYR A 108 -1.85 7.97 -16.98
CA TYR A 108 -2.66 6.76 -16.98
C TYR A 108 -3.61 6.72 -15.78
N HIS A 109 -4.86 6.36 -16.04
CA HIS A 109 -5.90 6.17 -15.04
C HIS A 109 -6.46 4.75 -15.16
N CYS A 110 -6.73 4.11 -14.02
CA CYS A 110 -7.42 2.84 -13.99
C CYS A 110 -8.90 3.07 -13.67
N ASN A 111 -9.78 2.54 -14.52
CA ASN A 111 -11.22 2.53 -14.32
C ASN A 111 -11.71 1.11 -14.07
N TYR A 112 -12.78 0.98 -13.28
CA TYR A 112 -13.45 -0.29 -13.00
C TYR A 112 -14.81 -0.35 -13.70
N SER A 113 -15.38 -1.54 -13.87
CA SER A 113 -16.75 -1.66 -14.37
C SER A 113 -17.79 -1.18 -13.36
N ASP A 114 -17.46 -1.28 -12.07
CA ASP A 114 -18.29 -0.84 -10.95
C ASP A 114 -18.36 0.71 -10.90
N PRO A 115 -19.53 1.31 -11.13
CA PRO A 115 -19.70 2.76 -11.07
C PRO A 115 -19.35 3.37 -9.72
N GLU A 116 -19.50 2.63 -8.61
CA GLU A 116 -19.15 3.11 -7.26
C GLU A 116 -17.63 3.27 -7.07
N CYS A 117 -16.83 2.61 -7.92
CA CYS A 117 -15.37 2.69 -7.92
C CYS A 117 -14.81 3.58 -9.04
N ASN A 118 -15.66 4.28 -9.80
CA ASN A 118 -15.22 5.07 -10.95
C ASN A 118 -14.75 6.48 -10.54
N GLU A 119 -13.43 6.71 -10.61
CA GLU A 119 -12.80 8.00 -10.30
C GLU A 119 -12.40 8.79 -11.57
N THR A 120 -12.80 8.33 -12.75
CA THR A 120 -12.41 8.89 -14.05
C THR A 120 -12.78 10.36 -14.17
N PHE A 121 -13.96 10.75 -13.64
CA PHE A 121 -14.38 12.16 -13.62
C PHE A 121 -13.32 13.07 -12.98
N PHE A 122 -12.79 12.68 -11.82
CA PHE A 122 -11.79 13.48 -11.11
C PHE A 122 -10.45 13.45 -11.82
N ALA A 123 -10.03 12.30 -12.38
CA ALA A 123 -8.82 12.23 -13.18
C ALA A 123 -8.88 13.13 -14.43
N GLN A 124 -10.05 13.22 -15.08
CA GLN A 124 -10.27 14.15 -16.20
C GLN A 124 -10.16 15.61 -15.76
N GLN A 125 -10.70 15.96 -14.59
CA GLN A 125 -10.56 17.32 -14.04
C GLN A 125 -9.09 17.72 -13.87
N VAL A 126 -8.22 16.79 -13.44
CA VAL A 126 -6.78 17.05 -13.25
C VAL A 126 -6.10 17.47 -14.55
N VAL A 127 -6.39 16.79 -15.66
CA VAL A 127 -5.74 17.09 -16.95
C VAL A 127 -6.43 18.19 -17.74
N GLN A 128 -7.66 18.58 -17.36
CA GLN A 128 -8.43 19.61 -18.05
C GLN A 128 -7.67 20.94 -18.13
N GLY A 129 -7.69 21.55 -19.32
CA GLY A 129 -6.99 22.81 -19.58
C GLY A 129 -5.47 22.69 -19.59
N THR A 130 -4.92 21.48 -19.66
CA THR A 130 -3.49 21.22 -19.85
C THR A 130 -3.20 20.57 -21.21
N GLY A 131 -1.92 20.42 -21.54
CA GLY A 131 -1.47 19.59 -22.66
C GLY A 131 -1.35 18.10 -22.33
N ILE A 132 -1.69 17.67 -21.12
CA ILE A 132 -1.59 16.27 -20.67
C ILE A 132 -2.79 15.50 -21.22
N ARG A 133 -2.54 14.36 -21.88
CA ARG A 133 -3.60 13.44 -22.29
C ARG A 133 -3.89 12.42 -21.19
N LEU A 134 -5.15 12.09 -20.96
CA LEU A 134 -5.51 11.02 -20.03
C LEU A 134 -5.81 9.74 -20.81
N PHE A 135 -5.09 8.67 -20.49
CA PHE A 135 -5.37 7.33 -21.01
C PHE A 135 -6.06 6.50 -19.93
N VAL A 136 -7.30 6.09 -20.18
CA VAL A 136 -8.09 5.30 -19.23
C VAL A 136 -7.96 3.83 -19.58
N VAL A 137 -7.43 3.04 -18.64
CA VAL A 137 -7.33 1.59 -18.70
C VAL A 137 -8.49 1.00 -17.91
N ASN A 138 -9.32 0.18 -18.54
CA ASN A 138 -10.34 -0.56 -17.83
C ASN A 138 -9.70 -1.83 -17.23
N ALA A 139 -9.78 -1.98 -15.91
CA ALA A 139 -9.31 -3.17 -15.21
C ALA A 139 -10.04 -4.42 -15.72
N GLN A 140 -9.29 -5.49 -15.96
CA GLN A 140 -9.81 -6.72 -16.53
C GLN A 140 -10.39 -7.64 -15.47
N GLU A 141 -11.71 -7.81 -15.51
CA GLU A 141 -12.43 -8.81 -14.73
C GLU A 141 -12.35 -10.17 -15.46
N SER A 142 -11.17 -10.81 -15.39
CA SER A 142 -10.89 -12.09 -16.07
C SER A 142 -11.72 -13.24 -15.52
N PHE A 143 -12.10 -14.17 -16.41
CA PHE A 143 -12.72 -15.45 -16.04
C PHE A 143 -11.72 -16.43 -15.41
N ASP A 144 -10.44 -16.37 -15.79
CA ASP A 144 -9.39 -17.24 -15.23
C ASP A 144 -8.52 -16.49 -14.21
N LEU A 145 -9.17 -16.06 -13.13
CA LEU A 145 -8.51 -15.32 -12.05
C LEU A 145 -7.43 -16.17 -11.36
N VAL A 146 -7.65 -17.48 -11.22
CA VAL A 146 -6.73 -18.38 -10.51
C VAL A 146 -5.42 -18.53 -11.27
N ALA A 147 -5.45 -18.79 -12.58
CA ALA A 147 -4.22 -18.89 -13.37
C ALA A 147 -3.48 -17.55 -13.43
N ARG A 148 -4.20 -16.44 -13.60
CA ARG A 148 -3.62 -15.09 -13.58
C ARG A 148 -2.88 -14.81 -12.27
N LEU A 149 -3.51 -15.10 -11.14
CA LEU A 149 -2.88 -14.89 -9.83
C LEU A 149 -1.70 -15.84 -9.61
N ALA A 150 -1.80 -17.09 -10.06
CA ALA A 150 -0.70 -18.06 -9.95
C ALA A 150 0.55 -17.55 -10.68
N ASP A 151 0.37 -17.01 -11.88
CA ASP A 151 1.44 -16.42 -12.71
C ASP A 151 2.01 -15.12 -12.08
N ILE A 152 1.17 -14.23 -11.54
CA ILE A 152 1.64 -13.02 -10.83
C ILE A 152 2.41 -13.38 -9.55
N VAL A 153 1.97 -14.37 -8.78
CA VAL A 153 2.62 -14.78 -7.52
C VAL A 153 4.06 -15.26 -7.75
N GLU A 154 4.42 -15.68 -8.96
CA GLU A 154 5.80 -16.06 -9.28
C GLU A 154 6.79 -14.90 -9.21
N ASP A 155 6.35 -13.64 -9.35
CA ASP A 155 7.24 -12.47 -9.22
C ASP A 155 7.45 -12.03 -7.77
N PHE A 156 6.68 -12.59 -6.83
CA PHE A 156 6.72 -12.22 -5.43
C PHE A 156 7.54 -13.24 -4.61
N ASP A 157 8.62 -12.77 -4.01
CA ASP A 157 9.46 -13.55 -3.09
C ASP A 157 8.80 -13.73 -1.70
N GLU A 158 7.79 -12.93 -1.39
CA GLU A 158 7.04 -12.93 -0.13
C GLU A 158 5.53 -13.02 -0.39
N LEU A 159 4.77 -13.48 0.60
CA LEU A 159 3.31 -13.56 0.47
C LEU A 159 2.69 -12.16 0.40
N SER A 160 2.19 -11.80 -0.79
CA SER A 160 1.36 -10.61 -0.99
C SER A 160 -0.11 -10.98 -1.00
N ILE A 161 -0.92 -10.30 -0.19
CA ILE A 161 -2.38 -10.52 -0.08
C ILE A 161 -3.20 -9.31 -0.54
N GLY A 162 -2.55 -8.28 -1.10
CA GLY A 162 -3.23 -7.08 -1.56
C GLY A 162 -3.91 -7.29 -2.91
N SER A 163 -5.24 -7.14 -2.99
CA SER A 163 -5.97 -7.28 -4.26
C SER A 163 -5.64 -6.22 -5.32
N VAL A 164 -4.92 -5.16 -4.93
CA VAL A 164 -4.49 -4.06 -5.81
C VAL A 164 -3.57 -4.55 -6.93
N ILE A 165 -2.95 -5.73 -6.78
CA ILE A 165 -2.08 -6.33 -7.79
C ILE A 165 -2.78 -6.50 -9.15
N LEU A 166 -4.07 -6.80 -9.16
CA LEU A 166 -4.83 -7.06 -10.40
C LEU A 166 -4.97 -5.79 -11.27
N PRO A 167 -5.60 -4.70 -10.79
CA PRO A 167 -5.73 -3.48 -11.59
C PRO A 167 -4.38 -2.81 -11.85
N LEU A 168 -3.41 -2.95 -10.95
CA LEU A 168 -2.07 -2.41 -11.17
C LEU A 168 -1.35 -3.14 -12.32
N ASP A 169 -1.41 -4.46 -12.36
CA ASP A 169 -0.87 -5.27 -13.45
C ASP A 169 -1.50 -4.90 -14.81
N ASP A 170 -2.82 -4.70 -14.86
CA ASP A 170 -3.51 -4.23 -16.08
C ASP A 170 -3.01 -2.86 -16.55
N LEU A 171 -2.84 -1.93 -15.60
CA LEU A 171 -2.38 -0.57 -15.86
C LEU A 171 -0.94 -0.59 -16.41
N LEU A 172 -0.04 -1.32 -15.75
CA LEU A 172 1.37 -1.47 -16.13
C LEU A 172 1.53 -2.15 -17.50
N ALA A 173 0.69 -3.15 -17.80
CA ALA A 173 0.67 -3.81 -19.11
C ALA A 173 0.34 -2.85 -20.26
N GLN A 174 -0.43 -1.78 -20.01
CA GLN A 174 -0.68 -0.72 -20.99
C GLN A 174 0.46 0.30 -21.04
N VAL A 175 1.03 0.66 -19.90
CA VAL A 175 2.12 1.65 -19.84
C VAL A 175 3.37 1.17 -20.56
N LYS A 176 3.77 -0.10 -20.37
CA LYS A 176 5.00 -0.66 -20.97
C LYS A 176 5.07 -0.59 -22.49
N ARG A 177 3.93 -0.38 -23.15
CA ARG A 177 3.83 -0.22 -24.60
C ARG A 177 4.48 1.07 -25.11
N ARG A 178 4.65 2.08 -24.24
CA ARG A 178 5.19 3.39 -24.63
C ARG A 178 6.26 3.94 -23.68
N TYR A 179 6.20 3.62 -22.39
CA TYR A 179 7.05 4.23 -21.38
C TYR A 179 7.92 3.19 -20.67
N LYS A 180 9.01 3.67 -20.05
CA LYS A 180 9.90 2.87 -19.19
C LYS A 180 9.93 3.33 -17.75
N VAL A 181 9.53 4.57 -17.48
CA VAL A 181 9.51 5.18 -16.16
C VAL A 181 8.11 5.66 -15.81
N ILE A 182 7.67 5.40 -14.58
CA ILE A 182 6.39 5.87 -14.04
C ILE A 182 6.64 6.59 -12.72
N LEU A 183 6.07 7.79 -12.57
CA LEU A 183 6.03 8.47 -11.28
C LEU A 183 4.69 8.18 -10.59
N THR A 184 4.76 7.82 -9.31
CA THR A 184 3.60 7.40 -8.50
C THR A 184 3.46 8.23 -7.24
N GLY A 185 2.21 8.34 -6.76
CA GLY A 185 1.86 9.02 -5.50
C GLY A 185 2.04 8.16 -4.24
N THR A 186 2.66 6.99 -4.36
CA THR A 186 2.88 6.06 -3.24
C THR A 186 3.69 6.75 -2.14
N GLY A 187 3.34 6.47 -0.88
CA GLY A 187 3.93 7.13 0.29
C GLY A 187 3.21 8.42 0.73
N GLY A 188 2.32 8.98 -0.09
CA GLY A 188 1.60 10.20 0.26
C GLY A 188 0.63 10.03 1.43
N ASP A 189 0.03 8.86 1.60
CA ASP A 189 -0.85 8.56 2.73
C ASP A 189 -0.07 8.37 4.04
N GLU A 190 1.10 7.74 3.99
CA GLU A 190 1.99 7.50 5.12
C GLU A 190 2.75 8.75 5.56
N LEU A 191 3.06 9.66 4.63
CA LEU A 191 3.69 10.93 4.95
C LEU A 191 2.69 11.94 5.52
N PHE A 192 1.50 12.06 4.92
CA PHE A 192 0.57 13.15 5.19
C PHE A 192 -0.72 12.74 5.92
N ALA A 193 -0.76 11.55 6.53
CA ALA A 193 -1.95 10.99 7.20
C ALA A 193 -3.18 10.91 6.27
N GLY A 194 -3.08 10.09 5.24
CA GLY A 194 -4.09 10.02 4.17
C GLY A 194 -5.14 8.94 4.26
N TYR A 195 -4.94 7.95 5.12
CA TYR A 195 -5.85 6.83 5.24
C TYR A 195 -7.01 7.16 6.17
N ALA A 196 -8.23 6.81 5.75
CA ALA A 196 -9.42 6.84 6.62
C ALA A 196 -9.24 5.99 7.90
N ARG A 197 -8.28 5.05 7.90
CA ARG A 197 -7.95 4.25 9.08
C ARG A 197 -7.46 5.08 10.27
N TYR A 198 -6.78 6.21 10.03
CA TYR A 198 -6.36 7.11 11.10
C TYR A 198 -7.58 7.75 11.78
N GLN A 199 -8.54 8.22 10.97
CA GLN A 199 -9.82 8.74 11.47
C GLN A 199 -10.59 7.66 12.26
N LEU A 200 -10.68 6.45 11.71
CA LEU A 200 -11.38 5.32 12.33
C LEU A 200 -10.75 4.91 13.66
N ALA A 201 -9.42 4.84 13.73
CA ALA A 201 -8.70 4.47 14.95
C ALA A 201 -8.79 5.54 16.04
N LEU A 202 -8.80 6.82 15.68
CA LEU A 202 -8.91 7.95 16.61
C LEU A 202 -10.35 8.26 17.02
N GLY A 203 -11.35 7.72 16.32
CA GLY A 203 -12.75 8.01 16.61
C GLY A 203 -13.28 9.27 15.92
N GLU A 204 -12.60 9.76 14.88
CA GLU A 204 -12.87 11.02 14.18
C GLU A 204 -13.32 10.79 12.72
N CYS A 205 -13.97 9.66 12.43
CA CYS A 205 -14.38 9.31 11.07
C CYS A 205 -15.79 9.85 10.75
N TYR A 206 -15.87 10.80 9.83
CA TYR A 206 -17.11 11.44 9.38
C TYR A 206 -17.55 11.03 7.96
N GLN A 207 -16.80 10.14 7.30
CA GLN A 207 -17.10 9.69 5.95
C GLN A 207 -18.25 8.68 5.95
N ASP A 208 -19.31 8.96 5.18
CA ASP A 208 -20.51 8.12 5.13
C ASP A 208 -20.25 6.70 4.65
N SER A 209 -19.32 6.52 3.71
CA SER A 209 -18.89 5.21 3.20
C SER A 209 -18.30 4.30 4.29
N TYR A 210 -17.77 4.89 5.37
CA TYR A 210 -17.18 4.17 6.49
C TYR A 210 -18.09 4.09 7.72
N ARG A 211 -19.31 4.64 7.68
CA ARG A 211 -20.20 4.75 8.85
C ARG A 211 -20.46 3.40 9.53
N GLY A 212 -20.75 2.35 8.76
CA GLY A 212 -20.99 1.01 9.31
C GLY A 212 -19.73 0.37 9.92
N LEU A 213 -18.55 0.62 9.35
CA LEU A 213 -17.29 0.17 9.92
C LEU A 213 -16.96 0.95 11.21
N TYR A 214 -17.15 2.27 11.19
CA TYR A 214 -16.96 3.14 12.34
C TYR A 214 -17.84 2.73 13.53
N GLN A 215 -19.12 2.40 13.29
CA GLN A 215 -20.03 1.92 14.35
C GLN A 215 -19.52 0.64 15.02
N ARG A 216 -19.04 -0.34 14.24
CA ARG A 216 -18.45 -1.58 14.77
C ARG A 216 -17.16 -1.31 15.54
N MET A 217 -16.30 -0.44 15.02
CA MET A 217 -15.02 -0.12 15.65
C MET A 217 -15.17 0.70 16.93
N ARG A 218 -16.27 1.47 17.09
CA ARG A 218 -16.50 2.27 18.29
C ARG A 218 -16.65 1.43 19.57
N GLU A 219 -17.01 0.16 19.45
CA GLU A 219 -17.08 -0.79 20.56
C GLU A 219 -15.70 -1.25 21.05
N ILE A 220 -14.66 -1.10 20.22
CA ILE A 220 -13.28 -1.41 20.58
C ILE A 220 -12.71 -0.22 21.34
N ALA A 221 -12.33 -0.43 22.60
CA ALA A 221 -11.96 0.68 23.50
C ALA A 221 -10.63 1.35 23.15
N SER A 222 -9.60 0.58 22.79
CA SER A 222 -8.24 1.11 22.61
C SER A 222 -7.98 1.57 21.17
N VAL A 223 -7.20 2.64 21.00
CA VAL A 223 -6.73 3.10 19.68
C VAL A 223 -5.89 2.02 18.98
N PRO A 224 -4.93 1.35 19.64
CA PRO A 224 -4.13 0.30 18.99
C PRO A 224 -4.97 -0.86 18.44
N ASP A 225 -5.98 -1.33 19.19
CA ASP A 225 -6.84 -2.44 18.72
C ASP A 225 -7.73 -1.99 17.55
N ARG A 226 -8.23 -0.75 17.57
CA ARG A 226 -8.96 -0.18 16.42
C ARG A 226 -8.04 -0.07 15.21
N PHE A 227 -6.81 0.38 15.39
CA PHE A 227 -5.83 0.49 14.31
C PHE A 227 -5.45 -0.87 13.72
N GLU A 228 -5.21 -1.88 14.56
CA GLU A 228 -4.97 -3.26 14.15
C GLU A 228 -6.15 -3.80 13.32
N PHE A 229 -7.38 -3.55 13.76
CA PHE A 229 -8.59 -3.99 13.06
C PHE A 229 -8.63 -3.52 11.60
N THR A 230 -8.09 -2.33 11.30
CA THR A 230 -8.04 -1.80 9.91
C THR A 230 -6.97 -2.48 9.03
N HIS A 231 -5.98 -3.10 9.67
CA HIS A 231 -4.89 -3.85 9.03
C HIS A 231 -5.22 -5.32 8.80
N ARG A 232 -6.18 -5.89 9.53
CA ARG A 232 -6.64 -7.26 9.31
C ARG A 232 -7.30 -7.39 7.93
N LYS A 233 -6.68 -8.16 7.03
CA LYS A 233 -7.17 -8.43 5.67
C LYS A 233 -7.71 -9.85 5.46
N GLY A 234 -7.58 -10.72 6.45
CA GLY A 234 -8.05 -12.11 6.40
C GLY A 234 -8.69 -12.53 7.72
N ASP A 235 -9.29 -13.72 7.72
CA ASP A 235 -9.81 -14.37 8.92
C ASP A 235 -8.86 -15.49 9.34
N PRO A 236 -8.14 -15.32 10.47
CA PRO A 236 -7.25 -16.35 10.98
C PRO A 236 -7.93 -17.69 11.28
N SER A 237 -9.24 -17.68 11.53
CA SER A 237 -10.02 -18.88 11.81
C SER A 237 -10.09 -19.85 10.62
N LEU A 238 -9.72 -19.38 9.42
CA LEU A 238 -9.61 -20.20 8.21
C LEU A 238 -8.34 -21.05 8.17
N TYR A 239 -7.33 -20.77 9.00
CA TYR A 239 -6.04 -21.45 8.95
C TYR A 239 -5.84 -22.33 10.20
N ARG A 240 -5.75 -23.65 10.00
CA ARG A 240 -5.59 -24.63 11.11
C ARG A 240 -4.23 -24.54 11.80
N PHE A 241 -3.23 -24.02 11.10
CA PHE A 241 -1.90 -23.80 11.65
C PHE A 241 -1.76 -22.45 12.37
N TYR A 242 -2.82 -21.63 12.37
CA TYR A 242 -2.76 -20.32 13.00
C TYR A 242 -2.54 -20.44 14.51
N ARG A 243 -1.65 -19.59 15.02
CA ARG A 243 -1.33 -19.50 16.43
C ARG A 243 -1.45 -18.03 16.86
N SER A 244 -2.35 -17.74 17.80
CA SER A 244 -2.58 -16.38 18.29
C SER A 244 -1.35 -15.80 18.99
N GLU A 245 -0.41 -16.64 19.45
CA GLU A 245 0.86 -16.17 19.98
C GLU A 245 1.73 -15.44 18.94
N VAL A 246 1.48 -15.67 17.63
CA VAL A 246 2.13 -14.97 16.51
C VAL A 246 1.48 -13.60 16.25
N GLU A 247 0.24 -13.35 16.69
CA GLU A 247 -0.42 -12.03 16.62
C GLU A 247 0.29 -10.98 17.47
N LYS A 248 1.06 -11.41 18.48
CA LYS A 248 1.85 -10.51 19.34
C LYS A 248 2.83 -9.63 18.56
N THR A 249 3.10 -9.95 17.29
CA THR A 249 3.93 -9.15 16.39
C THR A 249 3.34 -7.76 16.13
N PHE A 250 2.02 -7.62 15.95
CA PHE A 250 1.41 -6.30 15.69
C PHE A 250 1.52 -5.39 16.91
N ALA A 251 1.06 -5.85 18.07
CA ALA A 251 1.11 -5.08 19.31
C ALA A 251 2.56 -4.69 19.68
N ALA A 252 3.52 -5.61 19.52
CA ALA A 252 4.94 -5.31 19.77
C ALA A 252 5.51 -4.29 18.78
N ALA A 253 5.16 -4.38 17.50
CA ALA A 253 5.59 -3.42 16.47
C ALA A 253 4.95 -2.04 16.67
N TYR A 254 3.67 -2.00 17.06
CA TYR A 254 2.98 -0.77 17.44
C TYR A 254 3.64 -0.11 18.65
N GLU A 255 3.94 -0.88 19.69
CA GLU A 255 4.59 -0.36 20.90
C GLU A 255 6.03 0.09 20.62
N ALA A 256 6.75 -0.57 19.72
CA ALA A 256 8.07 -0.10 19.27
C ALA A 256 8.01 1.26 18.54
N CYS A 257 6.86 1.62 17.98
CA CYS A 257 6.62 2.91 17.32
C CYS A 257 6.06 3.98 18.27
N ARG A 258 5.81 3.66 19.54
CA ARG A 258 5.08 4.51 20.50
C ARG A 258 5.68 5.91 20.60
N SER A 259 4.81 6.90 20.43
CA SER A 259 5.03 8.29 20.86
C SER A 259 4.28 8.52 22.17
N ARG A 260 4.90 9.22 23.14
CA ARG A 260 4.41 9.32 24.52
C ARG A 260 3.03 9.97 24.65
N ASP A 261 2.68 10.90 23.77
CA ASP A 261 1.46 11.71 23.87
C ASP A 261 0.78 11.95 22.51
N ASP A 262 1.09 11.12 21.51
CA ASP A 262 0.58 11.29 20.14
C ASP A 262 0.32 9.92 19.48
N GLU A 263 -0.95 9.48 19.51
CA GLU A 263 -1.36 8.23 18.87
C GLU A 263 -1.27 8.31 17.35
N LEU A 264 -1.48 9.49 16.74
CA LEU A 264 -1.35 9.65 15.29
C LEU A 264 0.10 9.48 14.86
N GLU A 265 1.06 10.04 15.61
CA GLU A 265 2.48 9.83 15.36
C GLU A 265 2.85 8.35 15.48
N THR A 266 2.30 7.65 16.48
CA THR A 266 2.54 6.22 16.66
C THR A 266 2.05 5.41 15.44
N MET A 267 0.83 5.67 14.99
CA MET A 267 0.27 5.05 13.79
C MET A 267 1.05 5.39 12.52
N LEU A 268 1.45 6.65 12.32
CA LEU A 268 2.23 7.07 11.15
C LEU A 268 3.62 6.44 11.13
N ARG A 269 4.29 6.33 12.28
CA ARG A 269 5.55 5.61 12.40
C ARG A 269 5.39 4.14 12.05
N PHE A 270 4.32 3.51 12.55
CA PHE A 270 4.00 2.13 12.22
C PHE A 270 3.79 1.94 10.71
N ASP A 271 2.92 2.74 10.09
CA ASP A 271 2.61 2.60 8.67
C ASP A 271 3.84 2.87 7.79
N ARG A 272 4.66 3.87 8.11
CA ARG A 272 5.94 4.13 7.41
C ARG A 272 6.93 2.98 7.54
N ARG A 273 6.98 2.31 8.69
CA ARG A 273 7.98 1.27 8.99
C ARG A 273 7.56 -0.13 8.55
N HIS A 274 6.26 -0.43 8.58
CA HIS A 274 5.75 -1.80 8.43
C HIS A 274 4.72 -1.96 7.31
N PHE A 275 3.96 -0.91 6.98
CA PHE A 275 2.94 -1.00 5.92
C PHE A 275 3.48 -0.57 4.56
N LEU A 276 4.24 0.52 4.52
CA LEU A 276 4.79 1.12 3.30
C LEU A 276 5.70 0.16 2.53
N GLU A 277 6.53 -0.62 3.24
CA GLU A 277 7.41 -1.62 2.64
C GLU A 277 6.63 -2.62 1.77
N GLY A 278 5.48 -3.10 2.25
CA GLY A 278 4.61 -3.99 1.48
C GLY A 278 4.02 -3.34 0.22
N LEU A 279 3.69 -2.04 0.29
CA LEU A 279 3.22 -1.30 -0.89
C LEU A 279 4.33 -1.11 -1.92
N LEU A 280 5.53 -0.75 -1.46
CA LEU A 280 6.70 -0.57 -2.33
C LEU A 280 7.12 -1.89 -2.97
N ASN A 281 7.05 -3.01 -2.25
CA ASN A 281 7.30 -4.33 -2.81
C ASN A 281 6.28 -4.68 -3.91
N ILE A 282 4.98 -4.41 -3.71
CA ILE A 282 3.97 -4.61 -4.74
C ILE A 282 4.26 -3.75 -5.99
N ASP A 283 4.57 -2.48 -5.79
CA ASP A 283 4.87 -1.55 -6.88
C ASP A 283 6.13 -1.96 -7.65
N ASP A 284 7.21 -2.31 -6.95
CA ASP A 284 8.49 -2.75 -7.53
C ASP A 284 8.35 -4.07 -8.29
N LYS A 285 7.79 -5.12 -7.68
CA LYS A 285 7.66 -6.44 -8.32
C LYS A 285 6.78 -6.40 -9.56
N LEU A 286 5.64 -5.70 -9.50
CA LEU A 286 4.75 -5.60 -10.66
C LEU A 286 5.31 -4.70 -11.75
N SER A 287 5.94 -3.56 -11.41
CA SER A 287 6.59 -2.72 -12.42
C SER A 287 7.75 -3.46 -13.08
N GLY A 288 8.57 -4.18 -12.30
CA GLY A 288 9.64 -5.06 -12.77
C GLY A 288 9.15 -6.15 -13.72
N ARG A 289 8.03 -6.84 -13.40
CA ARG A 289 7.36 -7.82 -14.29
C ARG A 289 7.09 -7.25 -15.69
N HIS A 290 6.81 -5.96 -15.78
CA HIS A 290 6.54 -5.25 -17.03
C HIS A 290 7.74 -4.49 -17.60
N SER A 291 8.93 -4.68 -17.03
CA SER A 291 10.16 -3.95 -17.38
C SER A 291 9.98 -2.43 -17.32
N LEU A 292 9.35 -1.99 -16.23
CA LEU A 292 9.08 -0.60 -15.89
C LEU A 292 9.79 -0.25 -14.59
N GLU A 293 10.23 0.99 -14.46
CA GLU A 293 10.74 1.57 -13.23
C GLU A 293 9.64 2.45 -12.60
N SER A 294 9.18 2.10 -11.40
CA SER A 294 8.28 2.95 -10.62
C SER A 294 9.08 3.86 -9.68
N ARG A 295 8.70 5.15 -9.62
CA ARG A 295 9.33 6.19 -8.81
C ARG A 295 8.30 6.83 -7.87
N PRO A 296 8.25 6.46 -6.58
CA PRO A 296 7.35 7.06 -5.61
C PRO A 296 7.82 8.47 -5.23
N SER A 297 7.45 9.47 -6.03
CA SER A 297 8.06 10.81 -5.98
C SER A 297 7.87 11.55 -4.65
N LEU A 298 6.82 11.21 -3.87
CA LEU A 298 6.61 11.79 -2.55
C LEU A 298 7.59 11.27 -1.49
N LEU A 299 8.22 10.11 -1.72
CA LEU A 299 9.22 9.52 -0.84
C LEU A 299 10.64 10.02 -1.11
N HIS A 300 10.81 11.07 -1.92
CA HIS A 300 12.11 11.70 -2.11
C HIS A 300 12.69 12.12 -0.74
N GLN A 301 13.91 11.68 -0.42
CA GLN A 301 14.49 11.82 0.93
C GLN A 301 14.44 13.26 1.50
N ARG A 302 14.81 14.27 0.69
CA ARG A 302 14.69 15.69 1.06
C ARG A 302 13.28 16.09 1.47
N LEU A 303 12.26 15.67 0.71
CA LEU A 303 10.86 15.96 1.03
C LEU A 303 10.42 15.24 2.30
N VAL A 304 10.77 13.96 2.45
CA VAL A 304 10.48 13.19 3.68
C VAL A 304 11.04 13.90 4.90
N ARG A 305 12.34 14.23 4.89
CA ARG A 305 13.00 14.93 6.00
C ARG A 305 12.31 16.27 6.32
N ARG A 306 11.99 17.06 5.29
CA ARG A 306 11.28 18.33 5.44
C ARG A 306 9.92 18.15 6.09
N VAL A 307 9.14 17.17 5.65
CA VAL A 307 7.80 16.87 6.21
C VAL A 307 7.91 16.42 7.67
N LEU A 308 8.95 15.68 8.05
CA LEU A 308 9.14 15.21 9.42
C LEU A 308 9.60 16.29 10.43
N GLU A 309 9.86 17.51 9.98
CA GLU A 309 10.14 18.67 10.84
C GLU A 309 8.88 19.19 11.57
N VAL A 310 7.68 18.94 11.04
CA VAL A 310 6.42 19.48 11.59
C VAL A 310 5.63 18.42 12.37
N GLY A 311 4.79 18.90 13.30
CA GLY A 311 3.95 18.05 14.14
C GLY A 311 2.77 17.41 13.39
N THR A 312 2.23 16.32 13.92
CA THR A 312 1.13 15.53 13.32
C THR A 312 -0.18 16.28 13.16
N ALA A 313 -0.43 17.32 13.98
CA ALA A 313 -1.56 18.25 13.82
C ALA A 313 -1.60 18.94 12.44
N THR A 314 -0.47 18.91 11.72
CA THR A 314 -0.32 19.40 10.34
C THR A 314 -0.86 18.41 9.31
N PHE A 315 -0.87 17.12 9.64
CA PHE A 315 -1.27 16.01 8.76
C PHE A 315 -2.73 15.61 8.98
N MET A 316 -3.26 15.82 10.18
CA MET A 316 -4.68 15.64 10.46
C MET A 316 -5.18 16.71 11.43
N ARG A 317 -6.35 17.29 11.14
CA ARG A 317 -6.97 18.33 11.98
C ARG A 317 -8.48 18.15 12.03
N ASN A 318 -9.06 17.93 13.21
CA ASN A 318 -10.51 17.71 13.39
C ASN A 318 -11.05 16.60 12.47
N GLY A 319 -10.33 15.48 12.37
CA GLY A 319 -10.60 14.41 11.42
C GLY A 319 -10.27 14.73 9.95
N ASP A 320 -9.98 15.96 9.52
CA ASP A 320 -9.61 16.23 8.13
C ASP A 320 -8.23 15.65 7.80
N LEU A 321 -8.18 14.82 6.75
CA LEU A 321 -6.96 14.18 6.27
C LEU A 321 -6.18 15.10 5.32
N LYS A 322 -4.85 15.05 5.43
CA LYS A 322 -3.88 15.76 4.57
C LYS A 322 -4.11 17.28 4.40
N PRO A 323 -4.49 18.07 5.44
CA PRO A 323 -4.75 19.49 5.25
C PRO A 323 -3.52 20.24 4.72
N VAL A 324 -2.32 19.91 5.20
CA VAL A 324 -1.08 20.49 4.66
C VAL A 324 -0.84 20.14 3.20
N LEU A 325 -1.09 18.90 2.77
CA LEU A 325 -0.89 18.53 1.36
C LEU A 325 -1.89 19.24 0.45
N ARG A 326 -3.12 19.48 0.94
CA ARG A 326 -4.13 20.29 0.23
C ARG A 326 -3.62 21.72 0.04
N GLU A 327 -2.98 22.29 1.06
CA GLU A 327 -2.36 23.62 1.00
C GLU A 327 -1.14 23.67 0.07
N LEU A 328 -0.28 22.66 0.10
CA LEU A 328 0.86 22.54 -0.82
C LEU A 328 0.41 22.38 -2.27
N ALA A 329 -0.69 21.66 -2.50
CA ALA A 329 -1.29 21.45 -3.82
C ALA A 329 -2.13 22.62 -4.34
N ALA A 330 -2.48 23.59 -3.47
CA ALA A 330 -3.30 24.73 -3.83
C ALA A 330 -2.71 25.50 -5.02
N GLY A 331 -3.55 25.82 -6.00
CA GLY A 331 -3.15 26.50 -7.22
C GLY A 331 -2.54 25.59 -8.31
N ARG A 332 -2.08 24.37 -7.97
CA ARG A 332 -1.59 23.38 -8.95
C ARG A 332 -2.65 22.35 -9.34
N VAL A 333 -3.43 21.89 -8.35
CA VAL A 333 -4.47 20.87 -8.52
C VAL A 333 -5.86 21.54 -8.51
N PRO A 334 -6.81 21.12 -9.37
CA PRO A 334 -8.16 21.70 -9.40
C PRO A 334 -8.87 21.61 -8.05
N ARG A 335 -9.61 22.67 -7.68
CA ARG A 335 -10.40 22.73 -6.43
C ARG A 335 -11.31 21.51 -6.19
N PRO A 336 -12.03 20.98 -7.20
CA PRO A 336 -12.85 19.78 -7.00
C PRO A 336 -12.07 18.54 -6.56
N VAL A 337 -10.78 18.45 -6.89
CA VAL A 337 -9.91 17.33 -6.49
C VAL A 337 -9.28 17.58 -5.12
N VAL A 338 -8.89 18.83 -4.83
CA VAL A 338 -8.27 19.19 -3.54
C VAL A 338 -9.22 19.00 -2.36
N HIS A 339 -10.50 19.33 -2.52
CA HIS A 339 -11.46 19.38 -1.42
C HIS A 339 -12.45 18.19 -1.38
N ARG A 340 -12.24 17.15 -2.19
CA ARG A 340 -13.13 15.99 -2.19
C ARG A 340 -12.89 15.10 -0.96
N ASN A 341 -13.97 14.57 -0.40
CA ASN A 341 -13.98 13.71 0.79
C ASN A 341 -14.50 12.29 0.51
N ASP A 342 -14.80 11.99 -0.75
CA ASP A 342 -15.36 10.73 -1.27
C ASP A 342 -14.29 9.91 -2.03
N LYS A 343 -12.99 10.19 -1.80
CA LYS A 343 -11.90 9.46 -2.45
C LYS A 343 -11.90 8.00 -1.95
N MET A 344 -11.97 7.04 -2.87
CA MET A 344 -12.09 5.61 -2.54
C MET A 344 -10.75 4.87 -2.39
N GLY A 345 -9.65 5.53 -2.73
CA GLY A 345 -8.33 4.90 -2.86
C GLY A 345 -8.20 4.05 -4.13
N PHE A 346 -7.08 3.35 -4.30
CA PHE A 346 -6.89 2.40 -5.41
C PHE A 346 -7.37 1.01 -5.00
N THR A 347 -8.67 0.93 -4.67
CA THR A 347 -9.28 -0.28 -4.10
C THR A 347 -9.89 -1.14 -5.20
N THR A 348 -9.43 -2.38 -5.35
CA THR A 348 -10.05 -3.35 -6.26
C THR A 348 -11.45 -3.73 -5.77
N PRO A 349 -12.49 -3.73 -6.62
CA PRO A 349 -13.82 -4.24 -6.28
C PRO A 349 -13.76 -5.77 -6.18
N ILE A 350 -13.15 -6.27 -5.10
CA ILE A 350 -12.74 -7.67 -4.98
C ILE A 350 -13.92 -8.63 -5.05
N GLY A 351 -15.10 -8.21 -4.55
CA GLY A 351 -16.32 -9.00 -4.68
C GLY A 351 -16.65 -9.30 -6.14
N THR A 352 -16.51 -8.32 -7.05
CA THR A 352 -16.78 -8.50 -8.48
C THR A 352 -15.82 -9.51 -9.12
N PHE A 353 -14.53 -9.41 -8.79
CA PHE A 353 -13.50 -10.31 -9.32
C PHE A 353 -13.65 -11.74 -8.78
N VAL A 354 -13.80 -11.87 -7.46
CA VAL A 354 -13.81 -13.17 -6.79
C VAL A 354 -15.14 -13.90 -7.00
N ASN A 355 -16.29 -13.20 -7.03
CA ASN A 355 -17.58 -13.84 -7.29
C ASN A 355 -17.63 -14.49 -8.69
N ARG A 356 -17.06 -13.83 -9.71
CA ARG A 356 -17.00 -14.38 -11.09
C ARG A 356 -16.14 -15.64 -11.18
N ALA A 357 -15.06 -15.71 -10.41
CA ALA A 357 -14.15 -16.85 -10.38
C ALA A 357 -14.43 -17.84 -9.23
N SER A 358 -15.54 -17.70 -8.53
CA SER A 358 -15.88 -18.46 -7.30
C SER A 358 -15.72 -19.97 -7.44
N HIS A 359 -16.20 -20.53 -8.56
CA HIS A 359 -16.11 -21.96 -8.86
C HIS A 359 -14.64 -22.42 -9.01
N LEU A 360 -13.82 -21.71 -9.77
CA LEU A 360 -12.39 -22.01 -9.96
C LEU A 360 -11.62 -21.89 -8.65
N ILE A 361 -11.93 -20.87 -7.83
CA ILE A 361 -11.28 -20.68 -6.53
C ILE A 361 -11.61 -21.84 -5.60
N ARG A 362 -12.88 -22.28 -5.58
CA ARG A 362 -13.30 -23.42 -4.79
C ARG A 362 -12.61 -24.70 -5.24
N GLU A 363 -12.63 -24.99 -6.54
CA GLU A 363 -11.93 -26.15 -7.12
C GLU A 363 -10.46 -26.14 -6.72
N ARG A 364 -9.78 -25.01 -6.92
CA ARG A 364 -8.38 -24.83 -6.55
C ARG A 364 -8.09 -25.13 -5.08
N LEU A 365 -8.88 -24.56 -4.16
CA LEU A 365 -8.68 -24.73 -2.72
C LEU A 365 -8.98 -26.15 -2.24
N MET A 366 -9.95 -26.84 -2.87
CA MET A 366 -10.27 -28.23 -2.53
C MET A 366 -9.22 -29.21 -3.05
N ASP A 367 -8.70 -28.98 -4.27
CA ASP A 367 -7.72 -29.85 -4.91
C ASP A 367 -6.28 -29.54 -4.49
N SER A 368 -6.08 -28.48 -3.71
CA SER A 368 -4.76 -28.11 -3.20
C SER A 368 -4.16 -29.21 -2.32
N ARG A 369 -2.86 -29.46 -2.50
CA ARG A 369 -2.06 -30.32 -1.61
C ARG A 369 -1.95 -29.79 -0.17
N PHE A 370 -2.35 -28.54 0.05
CA PHE A 370 -2.37 -27.84 1.34
C PHE A 370 -3.78 -27.65 1.90
N SER A 371 -4.82 -28.23 1.28
CA SER A 371 -6.22 -28.11 1.76
C SER A 371 -6.42 -28.53 3.22
N HIS A 372 -5.62 -29.50 3.69
CA HIS A 372 -5.59 -29.95 5.10
C HIS A 372 -5.14 -28.87 6.10
N LEU A 373 -4.56 -27.76 5.63
CA LEU A 373 -4.18 -26.60 6.44
C LEU A 373 -5.33 -25.60 6.62
N TYR A 374 -6.43 -25.77 5.90
CA TYR A 374 -7.52 -24.81 5.84
C TYR A 374 -8.80 -25.37 6.51
N ASP A 375 -9.60 -24.52 7.17
CA ASP A 375 -10.93 -24.89 7.65
C ASP A 375 -12.01 -24.47 6.65
N LEU A 376 -12.07 -25.18 5.52
CA LEU A 376 -13.00 -24.90 4.41
C LEU A 376 -14.49 -25.05 4.80
N ARG A 377 -14.81 -25.69 5.92
CA ARG A 377 -16.21 -25.82 6.41
C ARG A 377 -16.81 -24.50 6.87
N ARG A 378 -15.94 -23.55 7.28
CA ARG A 378 -16.34 -22.19 7.70
C ARG A 378 -16.49 -21.24 6.52
N LEU A 379 -15.94 -21.61 5.37
CA LEU A 379 -16.10 -20.85 4.14
C LEU A 379 -17.47 -21.18 3.53
N ASN A 380 -18.40 -20.23 3.64
CA ASN A 380 -19.63 -20.30 2.89
C ASN A 380 -19.30 -19.94 1.42
N LEU A 381 -19.02 -20.96 0.61
CA LEU A 381 -18.65 -20.82 -0.82
C LEU A 381 -19.89 -20.93 -1.73
N THR A 382 -21.06 -20.49 -1.28
CA THR A 382 -22.27 -20.50 -2.12
C THR A 382 -22.30 -19.26 -3.01
N ALA A 383 -22.97 -19.36 -4.16
CA ALA A 383 -23.08 -18.28 -5.15
C ALA A 383 -23.78 -17.01 -4.62
N GLU A 384 -24.46 -17.10 -3.47
CA GLU A 384 -25.23 -16.01 -2.87
C GLU A 384 -24.45 -15.20 -1.82
N THR A 385 -23.33 -15.73 -1.33
CA THR A 385 -22.45 -15.01 -0.40
C THR A 385 -21.42 -14.20 -1.17
N LYS A 386 -21.39 -12.88 -0.93
CA LYS A 386 -20.34 -11.97 -1.42
C LYS A 386 -18.98 -12.57 -1.03
N PHE A 387 -18.24 -13.13 -2.00
CA PHE A 387 -16.87 -13.54 -1.76
C PHE A 387 -16.08 -12.36 -1.21
N SER A 388 -15.39 -12.62 -0.11
CA SER A 388 -14.87 -11.60 0.78
C SER A 388 -13.34 -11.52 0.67
N ARG A 389 -12.74 -10.47 1.25
CA ARG A 389 -11.27 -10.26 1.23
C ARG A 389 -10.52 -11.45 1.85
N GLU A 390 -11.16 -12.13 2.78
CA GLU A 390 -10.69 -13.32 3.47
C GLU A 390 -10.48 -14.50 2.50
N VAL A 391 -11.40 -14.70 1.55
CA VAL A 391 -11.25 -15.75 0.53
C VAL A 391 -10.09 -15.46 -0.42
N PHE A 392 -9.93 -14.20 -0.81
CA PHE A 392 -8.79 -13.78 -1.62
C PHE A 392 -7.46 -14.00 -0.88
N GLY A 393 -7.38 -13.64 0.40
CA GLY A 393 -6.20 -13.90 1.23
C GLY A 393 -5.84 -15.39 1.31
N LEU A 394 -6.84 -16.26 1.48
CA LEU A 394 -6.65 -17.70 1.49
C LEU A 394 -6.18 -18.23 0.13
N LEU A 395 -6.75 -17.75 -0.97
CA LEU A 395 -6.30 -18.12 -2.33
C LEU A 395 -4.84 -17.71 -2.57
N MET A 396 -4.46 -16.48 -2.20
CA MET A 396 -3.07 -16.02 -2.35
C MET A 396 -2.10 -16.87 -1.53
N LEU A 397 -2.47 -17.21 -0.29
CA LEU A 397 -1.68 -18.12 0.53
C LEU A 397 -1.54 -19.50 -0.13
N ASP A 398 -2.63 -20.06 -0.65
CA ASP A 398 -2.61 -21.36 -1.33
C ASP A 398 -1.70 -21.37 -2.55
N LEU A 399 -1.82 -20.37 -3.41
CA LEU A 399 -0.99 -20.21 -4.60
C LEU A 399 0.49 -20.11 -4.21
N TRP A 400 0.80 -19.28 -3.22
CA TRP A 400 2.16 -19.09 -2.73
C TRP A 400 2.75 -20.39 -2.14
N LEU A 401 1.99 -21.10 -1.29
CA LEU A 401 2.45 -22.38 -0.73
C LEU A 401 2.68 -23.43 -1.82
N ASN A 402 1.78 -23.53 -2.79
CA ASN A 402 1.94 -24.46 -3.91
C ASN A 402 3.16 -24.16 -4.78
N ARG A 403 3.55 -22.88 -4.86
CA ARG A 403 4.76 -22.45 -5.57
C ARG A 403 6.04 -22.73 -4.79
N TYR A 404 6.11 -22.31 -3.53
CA TYR A 404 7.38 -22.20 -2.80
C TYR A 404 7.57 -23.24 -1.69
N ALA A 405 6.50 -23.79 -1.13
CA ALA A 405 6.62 -24.72 -0.01
C ALA A 405 7.02 -26.12 -0.52
N VAL A 406 8.17 -26.61 -0.07
CA VAL A 406 8.70 -27.95 -0.37
C VAL A 406 8.31 -28.90 0.77
N ARG A 407 7.91 -30.12 0.45
CA ARG A 407 7.69 -31.19 1.46
C ARG A 407 9.01 -31.85 1.85
#